data_AF-A0A8B5WPV6-F1
#
_entry.id   AF-A0A8B5WPV6-F1
#
_cell.length_a   1.000
_cell.length_b   1.000
_cell.length_c   1.000
_cell.angle_alpha   90.00
_cell.angle_beta   90.00
_cell.angle_gamma   90.00
#
_symmetry.space_group_name_H-M   'P 1'
#
loop_
_entity.id
_entity.type
_entity.pdbx_description
1 polymer ?
#
loop_
_entity_poly.entity_id
_entity_poly.type
_entity_poly.pdbx_seq_one_letter_code
_entity_poly.pdbx_strand_id
1 'polypeptide(L)'
;MRPHVLFITCDQLRADTLGCYGNTVCRTPNIDALSASGTRFTECHTAYPVCAPNRAALATGRYPSLNGVAENGIALPNDELYDLTADPECFVNLWDEPSAVDLKRNATDRLLALMAENRDPRHERVGAC
;
A
#
# COMPACT_ATOMS: atom_id res chain seq x y z
N MET A 1 -15.26 0.35 19.34
CA MET A 1 -14.10 1.03 18.73
C MET A 1 -13.95 0.57 17.29
N ARG A 2 -13.58 1.47 16.38
CA ARG A 2 -13.21 1.12 14.99
C ARG A 2 -11.71 1.31 14.84
N PRO A 3 -10.90 0.24 14.70
CA PRO A 3 -9.46 0.38 14.59
C PRO A 3 -9.08 1.03 13.26
N HIS A 4 -7.99 1.80 13.28
CA HIS A 4 -7.32 2.25 12.06
C HIS A 4 -6.33 1.16 11.63
N VAL A 5 -6.33 0.83 10.34
CA VAL A 5 -5.45 -0.19 9.76
C VAL A 5 -4.46 0.50 8.83
N LEU A 6 -3.16 0.32 9.08
CA LEU A 6 -2.08 0.76 8.21
C LEU A 6 -1.46 -0.47 7.55
N PHE A 7 -1.60 -0.59 6.23
CA PHE A 7 -1.00 -1.67 5.45
C PHE A 7 0.26 -1.18 4.73
N ILE A 8 1.42 -1.71 5.13
CA ILE A 8 2.73 -1.37 4.57
C ILE A 8 3.24 -2.55 3.75
N THR A 9 3.72 -2.30 2.55
CA THR A 9 4.32 -3.31 1.66
C THR A 9 5.57 -2.76 0.99
N CYS A 10 6.53 -3.64 0.69
CA CYS A 10 7.76 -3.33 -0.02
C CYS A 10 7.85 -4.22 -1.26
N ASP A 11 8.27 -3.66 -2.40
CA ASP A 11 8.49 -4.45 -3.61
C ASP A 11 9.83 -5.18 -3.54
N GLN A 12 9.84 -6.45 -3.95
CA GLN A 12 11.02 -7.34 -4.01
C GLN A 12 11.84 -7.44 -2.70
N LEU A 13 11.23 -7.21 -1.53
CA LEU A 13 11.91 -7.35 -0.25
C LEU A 13 12.15 -8.82 0.08
N ARG A 14 13.42 -9.20 0.27
CA ARG A 14 13.79 -10.51 0.80
C ARG A 14 13.77 -10.49 2.33
N ALA A 15 13.13 -11.48 2.95
CA ALA A 15 13.05 -11.57 4.41
C ALA A 15 14.44 -11.59 5.08
N ASP A 16 15.41 -12.28 4.48
CA ASP A 16 16.78 -12.43 5.00
C ASP A 16 17.61 -11.13 4.98
N THR A 17 17.06 -10.02 4.47
CA THR A 17 17.70 -8.70 4.53
C THR A 17 17.32 -7.90 5.77
N LEU A 18 16.40 -8.39 6.60
CA LEU A 18 15.92 -7.72 7.80
C LEU A 18 16.64 -8.23 9.06
N GLY A 19 16.96 -7.33 9.99
CA GLY A 19 17.58 -7.65 11.27
C GLY A 19 16.75 -8.63 12.10
N CYS A 20 15.43 -8.44 12.15
CA CYS A 20 14.51 -9.34 12.85
C CYS A 20 14.42 -10.75 12.25
N TYR A 21 14.98 -10.99 11.06
CA TYR A 21 15.15 -12.30 10.44
C TYR A 21 16.60 -12.81 10.47
N GLY A 22 17.49 -12.14 11.23
CA GLY A 22 18.86 -12.59 11.49
C GLY A 22 19.95 -11.90 10.67
N ASN A 23 19.60 -10.88 9.85
CA ASN A 23 20.62 -10.13 9.12
C ASN A 23 21.47 -9.26 10.06
N THR A 24 22.80 -9.32 9.92
CA THR A 24 23.74 -8.55 10.76
C THR A 24 24.38 -7.37 10.03
N VAL A 25 24.11 -7.21 8.73
CA VAL A 25 24.71 -6.19 7.86
C VAL A 25 23.74 -5.03 7.64
N CYS A 26 22.52 -5.33 7.19
CA CYS A 26 21.45 -4.36 6.98
C CYS A 26 20.87 -3.92 8.33
N ARG A 27 20.86 -2.61 8.57
CA ARG A 27 20.31 -2.03 9.80
C ARG A 27 18.85 -1.63 9.58
N THR A 28 17.92 -2.36 10.18
CA THR A 28 16.46 -2.14 10.03
C THR A 28 15.74 -1.85 11.35
N PRO A 29 16.23 -0.91 12.18
CA PRO A 29 15.78 -0.77 13.57
C PRO A 29 14.27 -0.49 13.72
N ASN A 30 13.65 0.21 12.77
CA ASN A 30 12.21 0.51 12.82
C ASN A 30 11.35 -0.73 12.51
N ILE A 31 11.78 -1.57 11.56
CA ILE A 31 11.08 -2.83 11.23
C ILE A 31 11.31 -3.84 12.35
N ASP A 32 12.50 -3.87 12.92
CA ASP A 32 12.84 -4.75 14.04
C ASP A 32 12.03 -4.40 15.28
N ALA A 33 11.87 -3.10 15.58
CA ALA A 33 11.00 -2.62 16.66
C ALA A 33 9.54 -3.00 16.44
N LEU A 34 9.01 -2.83 15.22
CA LEU A 34 7.64 -3.23 14.87
C LEU A 34 7.44 -4.75 15.07
N SER A 35 8.42 -5.55 14.66
CA SER A 35 8.41 -7.00 14.88
C SER A 35 8.45 -7.37 16.37
N ALA A 36 9.19 -6.63 17.20
CA ALA A 36 9.32 -6.90 18.63
C ALA A 36 8.06 -6.53 19.43
N SER A 37 7.33 -5.49 19.00
CA SER A 37 6.06 -5.08 19.62
C SER A 37 4.83 -5.79 19.04
N GLY A 38 5.01 -6.61 18.01
CA GLY A 38 3.93 -7.24 17.25
C GLY A 38 4.07 -8.74 17.12
N THR A 39 3.44 -9.30 16.08
CA THR A 39 3.58 -10.70 15.70
C THR A 39 4.38 -10.79 14.40
N ARG A 40 5.45 -11.60 14.40
CA ARG A 40 6.28 -11.88 13.21
C ARG A 40 6.00 -13.29 12.71
N PHE A 41 5.74 -13.42 11.42
CA PHE A 41 5.56 -14.71 10.76
C PHE A 41 6.89 -15.19 10.16
N THR A 42 7.34 -16.39 10.51
CA THR A 42 8.54 -17.00 9.92
C THR A 42 8.24 -17.77 8.63
N GLU A 43 6.98 -18.16 8.44
CA GLU A 43 6.48 -18.89 7.28
C GLU A 43 5.37 -18.09 6.60
N CYS A 44 5.77 -17.05 5.86
CA CYS A 44 4.85 -16.18 5.11
C CYS A 44 5.27 -16.21 3.63
N HIS A 45 4.44 -16.86 2.80
CA HIS A 45 4.76 -17.11 1.39
C HIS A 45 3.92 -16.22 0.48
N THR A 46 4.53 -15.73 -0.59
CA THR A 46 3.83 -15.01 -1.64
C THR A 46 2.83 -15.93 -2.33
N ALA A 47 1.65 -15.41 -2.72
CA ALA A 47 0.69 -16.19 -3.49
C ALA A 47 1.20 -16.45 -4.92
N TYR A 48 2.08 -15.58 -5.42
CA TYR A 48 2.69 -15.68 -6.76
C TYR A 48 4.04 -14.94 -6.79
N PRO A 49 5.09 -15.47 -7.44
CA PRO A 49 6.43 -14.87 -7.41
C PRO A 49 6.63 -13.73 -8.43
N VAL A 50 5.57 -12.96 -8.73
CA VAL A 50 5.57 -11.85 -9.72
C VAL A 50 4.68 -10.71 -9.20
N CYS A 51 5.05 -9.47 -9.55
CA CYS A 51 4.51 -8.23 -8.99
C CYS A 51 3.00 -8.08 -9.14
N ALA A 52 2.45 -7.98 -10.36
CA ALA A 52 1.01 -7.71 -10.56
C ALA A 52 0.12 -8.85 -10.04
N PRO A 53 0.40 -10.15 -10.32
CA PRO A 53 -0.39 -11.26 -9.78
C PRO A 53 -0.43 -11.30 -8.25
N ASN A 54 0.71 -11.05 -7.59
CA ASN A 54 0.75 -11.06 -6.13
C ASN A 54 0.01 -9.86 -5.52
N ARG A 55 0.14 -8.66 -6.13
CA ARG A 55 -0.59 -7.47 -5.68
C ARG A 55 -2.10 -7.66 -5.83
N ALA A 56 -2.54 -8.26 -6.93
CA ALA A 56 -3.94 -8.66 -7.13
C ALA A 56 -4.40 -9.63 -6.03
N ALA A 57 -3.59 -10.64 -5.69
CA ALA A 57 -3.91 -11.58 -4.63
C ALA A 57 -4.00 -10.92 -3.25
N LEU A 58 -3.10 -9.98 -2.93
CA LEU A 58 -3.14 -9.20 -1.70
C LEU A 58 -4.40 -8.32 -1.60
N ALA A 59 -4.82 -7.69 -2.70
CA ALA A 59 -5.98 -6.81 -2.71
C ALA A 59 -7.31 -7.57 -2.62
N THR A 60 -7.40 -8.72 -3.29
CA THR A 60 -8.65 -9.50 -3.42
C THR A 60 -8.79 -10.61 -2.36
N GLY A 61 -7.69 -11.01 -1.72
CA GLY A 61 -7.66 -12.20 -0.86
C GLY A 61 -7.82 -13.52 -1.63
N ARG A 62 -7.68 -13.50 -2.96
CA ARG A 62 -7.89 -14.65 -3.86
C ARG A 62 -6.62 -14.97 -4.63
N TYR A 63 -6.37 -16.25 -4.90
CA TYR A 63 -5.25 -16.65 -5.75
C TYR A 63 -5.38 -16.08 -7.17
N PRO A 64 -4.26 -15.85 -7.88
CA PRO A 64 -4.28 -15.42 -9.29
C PRO A 64 -5.15 -16.28 -10.21
N SER A 65 -5.25 -17.58 -9.93
CA SER A 65 -6.12 -18.51 -10.66
C SER A 65 -7.62 -18.21 -10.51
N LEU A 66 -8.00 -17.43 -9.50
CA LEU A 66 -9.39 -17.07 -9.17
C LEU A 66 -9.72 -15.60 -9.44
N ASN A 67 -8.72 -14.72 -9.49
CA ASN A 67 -8.90 -13.28 -9.77
C ASN A 67 -8.49 -12.87 -11.21
N GLY A 68 -7.90 -13.80 -11.98
CA GLY A 68 -7.60 -13.62 -13.40
C GLY A 68 -6.28 -12.94 -13.75
N VAL A 69 -5.53 -12.41 -12.77
CA VAL A 69 -4.24 -11.73 -13.04
C VAL A 69 -3.10 -12.74 -13.07
N ALA A 70 -2.93 -13.42 -14.20
CA ALA A 70 -1.94 -14.51 -14.33
C ALA A 70 -0.49 -14.05 -14.50
N GLU A 71 -0.25 -12.85 -15.02
CA GLU A 71 1.09 -12.29 -15.27
C GLU A 71 1.09 -10.75 -15.22
N ASN A 72 2.27 -10.16 -15.33
CA ASN A 72 2.40 -8.71 -15.48
C ASN A 72 1.81 -8.24 -16.82
N GLY A 73 1.07 -7.14 -16.79
CA GLY A 73 0.40 -6.58 -17.97
C GLY A 73 -1.06 -7.00 -18.12
N ILE A 74 -1.51 -8.01 -17.36
CA ILE A 74 -2.94 -8.31 -17.22
C ILE A 74 -3.51 -7.42 -16.12
N ALA A 75 -4.51 -6.62 -16.45
CA ALA A 75 -5.22 -5.80 -15.47
C ALA A 75 -6.17 -6.66 -14.64
N LEU A 76 -6.34 -6.30 -13.37
CA LEU A 76 -7.40 -6.86 -12.54
C LEU A 76 -8.77 -6.46 -13.14
N PRO A 77 -9.75 -7.37 -13.22
CA PRO A 77 -11.11 -7.00 -13.62
C PRO A 77 -11.67 -5.89 -12.73
N ASN A 78 -12.31 -4.89 -13.35
CA ASN A 78 -12.78 -3.68 -12.65
C ASN A 78 -13.86 -3.98 -11.59
N ASP A 79 -14.61 -5.05 -11.76
CA ASP A 79 -15.69 -5.51 -10.89
C ASP A 79 -15.23 -6.44 -9.75
N GLU A 80 -13.94 -6.80 -9.70
CA GLU A 80 -13.42 -7.71 -8.67
C GLU A 80 -13.32 -7.04 -7.28
N LEU A 81 -13.03 -5.73 -7.24
CA LEU A 81 -12.86 -4.97 -5.98
C LEU A 81 -13.91 -3.90 -5.74
N TYR A 82 -14.50 -3.36 -6.80
CA TYR A 82 -15.37 -2.19 -6.73
C TYR A 82 -16.80 -2.56 -7.10
N ASP A 83 -17.75 -2.06 -6.31
CA ASP A 83 -19.16 -2.10 -6.69
C ASP A 83 -19.44 -0.99 -7.70
N LEU A 84 -19.30 -1.32 -8.99
CA LEU A 84 -19.54 -0.38 -10.09
C LEU A 84 -21.02 0.02 -10.22
N THR A 85 -21.93 -0.67 -9.54
CA THR A 85 -23.34 -0.27 -9.49
C THR A 85 -23.53 0.84 -8.46
N ALA A 86 -22.88 0.72 -7.29
CA ALA A 86 -22.93 1.72 -6.24
C ALA A 86 -22.05 2.94 -6.53
N ASP A 87 -20.91 2.74 -7.20
CA ASP A 87 -19.94 3.78 -7.56
C ASP A 87 -19.42 3.58 -8.99
N PRO A 88 -20.23 3.94 -10.01
CA PRO A 88 -19.86 3.75 -11.41
C PRO A 88 -18.68 4.63 -11.86
N GLU A 89 -18.35 5.68 -11.10
CA GLU A 89 -17.32 6.66 -11.45
C GLU A 89 -16.01 6.44 -10.66
N CYS A 90 -15.86 5.32 -9.95
CA CYS A 90 -14.69 5.06 -9.09
C CYS A 90 -13.34 5.11 -9.84
N PHE A 91 -13.33 4.89 -11.16
CA PHE A 91 -12.16 4.99 -12.02
C PHE A 91 -11.98 6.35 -12.70
N VAL A 92 -12.90 7.29 -12.50
CA VAL A 92 -12.83 8.64 -13.06
C VAL A 92 -11.98 9.51 -12.14
N ASN A 93 -10.74 9.74 -12.53
CA ASN A 93 -9.84 10.62 -11.78
C ASN A 93 -10.10 12.09 -12.14
N LEU A 94 -10.78 12.82 -11.25
CA LEU A 94 -11.09 14.25 -11.42
C LEU A 94 -9.91 15.20 -11.15
N TRP A 95 -8.69 14.69 -10.90
CA TRP A 95 -7.56 15.52 -10.43
C TRP A 95 -7.17 16.66 -11.38
N ASP A 96 -7.30 16.43 -12.67
CA ASP A 96 -6.96 17.39 -13.74
C ASP A 96 -8.19 18.03 -14.39
N GLU A 97 -9.41 17.68 -13.94
CA GLU A 97 -10.65 18.23 -14.45
C GLU A 97 -10.79 19.71 -14.04
N PRO A 98 -10.89 20.66 -14.99
CA PRO A 98 -11.01 22.08 -14.65
C PRO A 98 -12.24 22.40 -13.79
N SER A 99 -13.31 21.62 -13.95
CA SER A 99 -14.54 21.74 -13.15
C SER A 99 -14.36 21.32 -11.69
N ALA A 100 -13.32 20.55 -11.36
CA ALA A 100 -13.07 19.99 -10.04
C ALA A 100 -12.04 20.79 -9.20
N VAL A 101 -11.61 21.96 -9.67
CA VAL A 101 -10.57 22.79 -9.01
C VAL A 101 -10.91 23.10 -7.55
N ASP A 102 -12.16 23.46 -7.25
CA ASP A 102 -12.57 23.79 -5.89
C ASP A 102 -12.56 22.56 -4.96
N LEU A 103 -12.97 21.39 -5.47
CA LEU A 103 -12.91 20.12 -4.72
C LEU A 103 -11.47 19.77 -4.36
N LYS A 104 -10.56 19.88 -5.32
CA LYS A 104 -9.12 19.65 -5.13
C LYS A 104 -8.53 20.61 -4.10
N ARG A 105 -8.85 21.90 -4.17
CA ARG A 105 -8.40 22.91 -3.20
C ARG A 105 -8.87 22.54 -1.79
N ASN A 106 -10.16 22.26 -1.62
CA ASN A 106 -10.74 21.91 -0.33
C ASN A 106 -10.12 20.63 0.28
N ALA A 107 -9.87 19.60 -0.54
CA ALA A 107 -9.22 18.38 -0.09
C ALA A 107 -7.76 18.64 0.35
N THR A 108 -7.04 19.48 -0.41
CA THR A 108 -5.66 19.86 -0.09
C THR A 108 -5.58 20.67 1.20
N ASP A 109 -6.47 21.65 1.39
CA ASP A 109 -6.53 22.47 2.61
C ASP A 109 -6.80 21.60 3.84
N ARG A 110 -7.71 20.62 3.71
CA ARG A 110 -7.98 19.65 4.76
C ARG A 110 -6.78 18.77 5.09
N LEU A 111 -6.04 18.31 4.08
CA LEU A 111 -4.82 17.54 4.27
C LEU A 111 -3.77 18.37 5.03
N LEU A 112 -3.55 19.63 4.62
CA LEU A 112 -2.59 20.52 5.27
C LEU A 112 -2.97 20.81 6.73
N ALA A 113 -4.25 21.01 7.02
CA ALA A 113 -4.74 21.18 8.39
C ALA A 113 -4.44 19.93 9.24
N LEU A 114 -4.75 18.73 8.72
CA LEU A 114 -4.45 17.47 9.41
C LEU A 114 -2.96 17.25 9.64
N MET A 115 -2.10 17.61 8.68
CA MET A 115 -0.66 17.52 8.83
C MET A 115 -0.15 18.47 9.93
N ALA A 116 -0.69 19.69 10.00
CA ALA A 116 -0.36 20.65 11.05
C ALA A 116 -0.83 20.17 12.44
N GLU A 117 -2.05 19.64 12.54
CA GLU A 117 -2.61 19.09 13.78
C GLU A 117 -1.77 17.91 14.30
N ASN A 118 -1.38 16.99 13.42
CA ASN A 118 -0.58 15.83 13.77
C ASN A 118 0.90 16.14 13.98
N ARG A 119 1.29 17.42 13.82
CA ARG A 119 2.69 17.89 13.87
C ARG A 119 3.58 17.04 12.97
N ASP A 120 3.08 16.65 11.80
CA ASP A 120 3.82 15.80 10.86
C ASP A 120 5.09 16.57 10.43
N PRO A 121 6.26 16.17 10.94
CA PRO A 121 7.47 16.91 10.71
C PRO A 121 7.85 16.73 9.25
N ARG A 122 7.89 17.81 8.45
CA ARG A 122 8.58 17.79 7.15
C ARG A 122 10.04 17.40 7.41
N HIS A 123 10.35 16.11 7.30
CA HIS A 123 11.70 15.63 7.31
C HIS A 123 12.35 16.09 6.01
N GLU A 124 13.52 16.72 6.12
CA GLU A 124 14.39 16.93 4.97
C GLU A 124 14.63 15.56 4.33
N ARG A 125 14.41 15.42 3.01
CA ARG A 125 14.65 14.12 2.34
C ARG A 125 16.15 13.84 2.37
N VAL A 126 16.59 13.09 3.38
CA VAL A 126 17.97 12.60 3.48
C VAL A 126 18.08 11.33 2.61
N GLY A 127 18.09 11.52 1.28
CA GLY A 127 18.26 10.42 0.34
C GLY A 127 17.57 10.67 -1.00
N ALA A 128 18.37 10.94 -2.02
CA ALA A 128 18.09 10.45 -3.35
C ALA A 128 18.63 9.01 -3.40
N CYS A 129 17.75 8.04 -3.63
CA CYS A 129 18.11 6.88 -4.44
C CYS A 129 17.79 7.24 -5.88
#